data_AF-A0A7X8QXR5-F1
#
_entry.id   AF-A0A7X8QXR5-F1
#
_cell.length_a   1.000
_cell.length_b   1.000
_cell.length_c   1.000
_cell.angle_alpha   90.00
_cell.angle_beta   90.00
_cell.angle_gamma   90.00
#
_symmetry.space_group_name_H-M   'P 1'
#
loop_
_entity.id
_entity.type
_entity.pdbx_description
1 polymer ?
#
loop_
_entity_poly.entity_id
_entity_poly.type
_entity_poly.pdbx_seq_one_letter_code
_entity_poly.pdbx_strand_id
1 'polypeptide(L)'
;MMPDHETMMEHAVLGSFLIESSISSAADFVLEELAEDDFSRIASRKIFSLFKEMHENGEAIDLVTVCARLKAKGELDDIGGEVFVCELMESVSTTSHIRHYAREVKRNAVMRKIKREIVQLNPSVGPEAVERIMGLVEQRDSGDSLAVVTPKEFMDEYLEDCYKSR
;
A
#
# COMPACT_ATOMS: atom_id res chain seq x y z
N MET A 1 -6.83 -19.23 4.17
CA MET A 1 -6.45 -18.81 2.80
C MET A 1 -5.22 -17.94 2.97
N MET A 2 -4.12 -18.24 2.28
CA MET A 2 -2.89 -17.43 2.40
C MET A 2 -3.19 -16.01 1.88
N PRO A 3 -2.71 -14.94 2.53
CA PRO A 3 -2.88 -13.59 2.03
C PRO A 3 -2.29 -13.47 0.62
N ASP A 4 -2.88 -12.64 -0.23
CA ASP A 4 -2.25 -12.28 -1.50
C ASP A 4 -0.95 -11.49 -1.25
N HIS A 5 -0.11 -11.40 -2.27
CA HIS A 5 1.20 -10.75 -2.16
C HIS A 5 1.11 -9.29 -1.71
N GLU A 6 0.10 -8.56 -2.15
CA GLU A 6 -0.15 -7.17 -1.76
C GLU A 6 -0.44 -7.06 -0.27
N THR A 7 -1.36 -7.89 0.24
CA THR A 7 -1.68 -7.97 1.67
C THR A 7 -0.46 -8.40 2.49
N MET A 8 0.37 -9.31 1.99
CA MET A 8 1.62 -9.70 2.67
C MET A 8 2.57 -8.51 2.84
N MET A 9 2.72 -7.66 1.83
CA MET A 9 3.58 -6.46 1.91
C MET A 9 3.03 -5.43 2.89
N GLU A 10 1.71 -5.21 2.87
CA GLU A 10 1.05 -4.34 3.85
C GLU A 10 1.27 -4.82 5.28
N HIS A 11 1.02 -6.12 5.53
CA HIS A 11 1.20 -6.70 6.85
C HIS A 11 2.66 -6.61 7.30
N ALA A 12 3.63 -6.86 6.41
CA ALA A 12 5.04 -6.74 6.71
C ALA A 12 5.45 -5.30 7.09
N VAL A 13 4.89 -4.27 6.44
CA VAL A 13 5.09 -2.87 6.84
C VAL A 13 4.57 -2.65 8.26
N LEU A 14 3.30 -3.00 8.51
CA LEU A 14 2.67 -2.74 9.81
C LEU A 14 3.32 -3.53 10.94
N GLY A 15 3.66 -4.79 10.69
CA GLY A 15 4.40 -5.66 11.61
C GLY A 15 5.78 -5.12 11.92
N SER A 16 6.47 -4.53 10.93
CA SER A 16 7.78 -3.92 11.15
C SER A 16 7.72 -2.75 12.13
N PHE A 17 6.68 -1.90 12.05
CA PHE A 17 6.47 -0.83 13.03
C PHE A 17 6.23 -1.38 14.44
N LEU A 18 5.44 -2.44 14.59
CA LEU A 18 5.13 -3.02 15.90
C LEU A 18 6.34 -3.68 16.57
N ILE A 19 7.28 -4.22 15.79
CA ILE A 19 8.51 -4.85 16.29
C ILE A 19 9.59 -3.80 16.55
N GLU A 20 9.79 -2.87 15.62
CA GLU A 20 10.83 -1.85 15.67
C GLU A 20 10.20 -0.46 15.61
N SER A 21 9.55 -0.09 16.72
CA SER A 21 8.82 1.17 16.87
C SER A 21 9.65 2.33 17.38
N SER A 22 10.94 2.10 17.68
CA SER A 22 11.85 3.18 18.04
C SER A 22 11.93 4.17 16.89
N ILE A 23 12.08 5.46 17.19
CA ILE A 23 12.29 6.57 16.24
C ILE A 23 13.57 6.29 15.42
N SER A 24 13.43 5.43 14.43
CA SER A 24 14.45 5.01 13.50
C SER A 24 14.23 5.75 12.21
N SER A 25 15.32 6.17 11.56
CA SER A 25 15.28 6.79 10.22
C SER A 25 14.55 5.97 9.16
N ALA A 26 14.26 4.69 9.41
CA ALA A 26 13.44 3.85 8.53
C ALA A 26 11.94 4.06 8.77
N ALA A 27 11.50 4.17 10.03
CA ALA A 27 10.10 4.40 10.39
C ALA A 27 9.64 5.78 9.90
N ASP A 28 10.44 6.83 10.15
CA ASP A 28 10.15 8.20 9.70
C ASP A 28 9.99 8.26 8.18
N PHE A 29 10.90 7.60 7.44
CA PHE A 29 10.82 7.51 5.98
C PHE A 29 9.50 6.86 5.51
N VAL A 30 9.07 5.77 6.13
CA VAL A 30 7.83 5.09 5.71
C VAL A 30 6.59 5.91 6.03
N LEU A 31 6.56 6.60 7.18
CA LEU A 31 5.45 7.49 7.54
C LEU A 31 5.34 8.69 6.59
N GLU A 32 6.46 9.18 6.06
CA GLU A 32 6.50 10.24 5.06
C GLU A 32 6.06 9.76 3.66
N GLU A 33 6.57 8.61 3.22
CA GLU A 33 6.35 8.09 1.85
C GLU A 33 4.94 7.53 1.61
N LEU A 34 4.36 6.88 2.62
CA LEU A 34 3.07 6.23 2.50
C LEU A 34 1.92 7.09 3.02
N ALA A 35 0.79 7.04 2.33
CA ALA A 35 -0.50 7.51 2.81
C ALA A 35 -1.38 6.33 3.20
N GLU A 36 -2.40 6.57 4.04
CA GLU A 36 -3.35 5.54 4.46
C GLU A 36 -4.05 4.87 3.26
N ASP A 37 -4.39 5.67 2.24
CA ASP A 37 -5.02 5.18 1.01
C ASP A 37 -4.10 4.33 0.11
N ASP A 38 -2.80 4.29 0.41
CA ASP A 38 -1.85 3.39 -0.25
C ASP A 38 -2.05 1.93 0.17
N PHE A 39 -2.74 1.68 1.29
CA PHE A 39 -3.11 0.33 1.69
C PHE A 39 -4.44 -0.08 1.02
N SER A 40 -4.51 -1.29 0.50
CA SER A 40 -5.68 -1.85 -0.17
C SER A 40 -6.81 -2.18 0.83
N ARG A 41 -6.46 -2.74 1.99
CA ARG A 41 -7.44 -3.19 2.99
C ARG A 41 -7.75 -2.10 4.01
N ILE A 42 -9.04 -1.93 4.30
CA ILE A 42 -9.52 -0.95 5.29
C ILE A 42 -8.85 -1.13 6.66
N ALA A 43 -8.68 -2.38 7.12
CA ALA A 43 -8.01 -2.67 8.38
C ALA A 43 -6.56 -2.12 8.40
N SER A 44 -5.80 -2.38 7.34
CA SER A 44 -4.44 -1.85 7.20
C SER A 44 -4.42 -0.32 7.18
N ARG A 45 -5.38 0.33 6.50
CA ARG A 45 -5.49 1.81 6.50
C ARG A 45 -5.67 2.35 7.90
N LYS A 46 -6.62 1.80 8.66
CA LYS A 46 -6.93 2.23 10.03
C LYS A 46 -5.71 2.11 10.94
N ILE A 47 -4.98 1.00 10.85
CA ILE A 47 -3.78 0.77 11.65
C ILE A 47 -2.67 1.76 11.26
N PHE A 48 -2.43 1.96 9.97
CA PHE A 48 -1.42 2.90 9.51
C PHE A 48 -1.76 4.36 9.88
N SER A 49 -3.04 4.74 9.79
CA SER A 49 -3.54 6.04 10.27
C SER A 49 -3.24 6.25 11.75
N LEU A 50 -3.51 5.22 12.56
CA LEU A 50 -3.20 5.26 13.98
C LEU A 50 -1.68 5.39 14.23
N PHE A 51 -0.85 4.70 13.47
CA PHE A 51 0.61 4.82 13.59
C PHE A 51 1.09 6.24 13.32
N LYS A 52 0.52 6.93 12.33
CA LYS A 52 0.80 8.35 12.08
C LYS A 52 0.40 9.23 13.25
N GLU A 53 -0.83 9.09 13.76
CA GLU A 53 -1.29 9.87 14.92
C GLU A 53 -0.40 9.63 16.15
N MET A 54 -0.06 8.38 16.43
CA MET A 54 0.79 8.01 17.56
C MET A 54 2.20 8.59 17.40
N HIS A 55 2.77 8.54 16.20
CA HIS A 55 4.07 9.14 15.91
C HIS A 55 4.07 10.67 16.09
N GLU A 56 3.04 11.36 15.57
CA GLU A 56 2.86 12.81 15.74
C GLU A 56 2.74 13.23 17.20
N ASN A 57 2.12 12.39 18.03
CA ASN A 57 1.97 12.60 19.47
C ASN A 57 3.19 12.16 20.30
N GLY A 58 4.22 11.58 19.67
CA GLY A 58 5.39 11.03 20.37
C GLY A 58 5.08 9.80 21.22
N GLU A 59 4.03 9.05 20.87
CA GLU A 59 3.63 7.80 21.51
C GLU A 59 4.37 6.61 20.92
N ALA A 60 4.60 5.57 21.74
CA ALA A 60 5.26 4.34 21.29
C ALA A 60 4.30 3.48 20.45
N ILE A 61 4.75 3.04 19.28
CA ILE A 61 3.97 2.17 18.37
C ILE A 61 4.25 0.70 18.70
N ASP A 62 3.77 0.22 19.84
CA ASP A 62 3.90 -1.19 20.24
C ASP A 62 2.52 -1.87 20.37
N LEU A 63 2.51 -3.21 20.41
CA LEU A 63 1.28 -4.03 20.48
C LEU A 63 0.32 -3.57 21.58
N VAL A 64 0.81 -3.31 22.80
CA VAL A 64 -0.03 -2.97 23.94
C VAL A 64 -0.65 -1.60 23.73
N THR A 65 0.16 -0.62 23.33
CA THR A 65 -0.29 0.75 23.12
C THR A 65 -1.27 0.85 21.95
N VAL A 66 -0.98 0.16 20.84
CA VAL A 66 -1.83 0.10 19.65
C VAL A 66 -3.19 -0.53 19.96
N CYS A 67 -3.20 -1.70 20.61
CA CYS A 67 -4.46 -2.35 21.00
C CYS A 67 -5.29 -1.47 21.96
N ALA A 68 -4.65 -0.81 22.93
CA ALA A 68 -5.32 0.10 23.84
C ALA A 68 -5.94 1.30 23.11
N ARG A 69 -5.21 1.92 22.16
CA ARG A 69 -5.70 3.04 21.36
C ARG A 69 -6.86 2.64 20.46
N LEU A 70 -6.76 1.51 19.76
CA LEU A 70 -7.85 0.99 18.92
C LEU A 70 -9.10 0.66 19.74
N LYS A 71 -8.92 0.08 20.93
CA LYS A 71 -10.02 -0.21 21.85
C LYS A 71 -10.70 1.06 22.34
N ALA A 72 -9.93 2.09 22.69
CA ALA A 72 -10.46 3.39 23.10
C ALA A 72 -11.24 4.10 21.98
N LYS A 73 -10.82 3.91 20.71
CA LYS A 73 -11.54 4.40 19.53
C LYS A 73 -12.76 3.55 19.14
N GLY A 74 -12.91 2.35 19.71
CA GLY A 74 -13.95 1.39 19.31
C GLY A 74 -13.71 0.73 17.95
N GLU A 75 -12.47 0.77 17.44
CA GLU A 75 -12.10 0.27 16.11
C GLU A 75 -11.39 -1.10 16.16
N LEU A 76 -11.06 -1.59 17.35
CA LEU A 76 -10.31 -2.84 17.52
C LEU A 76 -11.03 -4.06 16.92
N ASP A 77 -12.33 -4.17 17.13
CA ASP A 77 -13.11 -5.29 16.59
C ASP A 77 -13.27 -5.19 15.06
N ASP A 78 -13.32 -3.97 14.51
CA ASP A 78 -13.43 -3.73 13.06
C ASP A 78 -12.22 -4.23 12.26
N ILE A 79 -11.03 -4.26 12.90
CA ILE A 79 -9.80 -4.71 12.27
C ILE A 79 -9.54 -6.22 12.48
N GLY A 80 -10.36 -6.91 13.26
CA GLY A 80 -10.18 -8.34 13.59
C GLY A 80 -9.69 -8.61 15.01
N GLY A 81 -9.65 -7.60 15.88
CA GLY A 81 -9.29 -7.74 17.29
C GLY A 81 -7.78 -7.78 17.55
N GLU A 82 -7.42 -8.03 18.82
CA GLU A 82 -6.02 -8.11 19.27
C GLU A 82 -5.23 -9.19 18.51
N VAL A 83 -5.90 -10.29 18.13
CA VAL A 83 -5.30 -11.40 17.38
C VAL A 83 -4.74 -10.91 16.05
N PHE A 84 -5.45 -10.05 15.33
CA PHE A 84 -4.97 -9.52 14.06
C PHE A 84 -3.69 -8.70 14.23
N VAL A 85 -3.60 -7.88 15.28
CA VAL A 85 -2.39 -7.08 15.55
C VAL A 85 -1.20 -7.99 15.88
N CYS A 86 -1.41 -9.10 16.59
CA CYS A 86 -0.39 -10.13 16.80
C CYS A 86 0.05 -10.79 15.48
N GLU A 87 -0.90 -11.15 14.60
CA GLU A 87 -0.60 -11.74 13.29
C GLU A 87 0.25 -10.81 12.41
N LEU A 88 0.07 -9.48 12.51
CA LEU A 88 0.93 -8.52 11.82
C LEU A 88 2.39 -8.65 12.26
N MET A 89 2.65 -8.80 13.56
CA MET A 89 4.01 -9.00 14.06
C MET A 89 4.62 -10.31 13.55
N GLU A 90 3.82 -11.37 13.43
CA GLU A 90 4.27 -12.67 12.91
C GLU A 90 4.52 -12.67 11.40
N SER A 91 3.98 -11.68 10.67
CA SER A 91 4.09 -11.59 9.21
C SER A 91 5.49 -11.23 8.70
N VAL A 92 6.37 -10.75 9.58
CA VAL A 92 7.70 -10.26 9.21
C VAL A 92 8.79 -11.01 9.99
N SER A 93 9.79 -11.52 9.27
CA SER A 93 10.96 -12.18 9.87
C SER A 93 12.10 -11.23 10.19
N THR A 94 12.14 -10.06 9.53
CA THR A 94 13.12 -8.99 9.76
C THR A 94 12.55 -7.62 9.40
N THR A 95 12.76 -6.65 10.27
CA THR A 95 12.35 -5.25 10.09
C THR A 95 13.29 -4.47 9.17
N SER A 96 14.49 -5.00 8.89
CA SER A 96 15.52 -4.37 8.05
C SER A 96 15.05 -4.04 6.62
N HIS A 97 13.99 -4.68 6.15
CA HIS A 97 13.45 -4.52 4.80
C HIS A 97 12.18 -3.67 4.75
N ILE A 98 11.80 -2.98 5.84
CA ILE A 98 10.58 -2.16 5.89
C ILE A 98 10.48 -1.17 4.72
N ARG A 99 11.60 -0.56 4.28
CA ARG A 99 11.62 0.35 3.13
C ARG A 99 11.26 -0.34 1.81
N HIS A 100 11.68 -1.59 1.63
CA HIS A 100 11.34 -2.38 0.46
C HIS A 100 9.85 -2.73 0.45
N TYR A 101 9.31 -3.18 1.59
CA TYR A 101 7.88 -3.47 1.73
C TYR A 101 7.03 -2.23 1.48
N ALA A 102 7.43 -1.07 2.02
CA ALA A 102 6.76 0.20 1.79
C ALA A 102 6.73 0.60 0.31
N ARG A 103 7.85 0.39 -0.42
CA ARG A 103 7.89 0.65 -1.87
C ARG A 103 6.92 -0.24 -2.65
N GLU A 104 6.82 -1.53 -2.31
CA GLU A 104 5.84 -2.42 -2.95
C GLU A 104 4.40 -2.01 -2.65
N VAL A 105 4.09 -1.61 -1.40
CA VAL A 105 2.77 -1.06 -1.05
C VAL A 105 2.46 0.18 -1.90
N LYS A 106 3.43 1.10 -2.02
CA LYS A 106 3.28 2.33 -2.83
C LYS A 106 3.07 2.01 -4.30
N ARG A 107 3.85 1.09 -4.86
CA ARG A 107 3.75 0.64 -6.25
C ARG A 107 2.36 0.06 -6.53
N ASN A 108 1.88 -0.84 -5.68
CA ASN A 108 0.54 -1.41 -5.80
C ASN A 108 -0.54 -0.32 -5.70
N ALA A 109 -0.38 0.68 -4.82
CA ALA A 109 -1.30 1.81 -4.71
C ALA A 109 -1.39 2.64 -6.00
N VAL A 110 -0.24 2.93 -6.61
CA VAL A 110 -0.17 3.63 -7.91
C VAL A 110 -0.87 2.81 -8.98
N MET A 111 -0.63 1.49 -9.04
CA MET A 111 -1.31 0.61 -9.99
C MET A 111 -2.83 0.59 -9.81
N ARG A 112 -3.32 0.51 -8.56
CA ARG A 112 -4.76 0.65 -8.27
C ARG A 112 -5.31 2.00 -8.72
N LYS A 113 -4.54 3.08 -8.56
CA LYS A 113 -4.94 4.43 -9.01
C LYS A 113 -5.03 4.52 -10.52
N ILE A 114 -4.01 4.07 -11.26
CA ILE A 114 -4.01 4.03 -12.73
C ILE A 114 -5.19 3.22 -13.25
N LYS A 115 -5.43 2.03 -12.68
CA LYS A 115 -6.57 1.18 -13.03
C LYS A 115 -7.91 1.92 -12.88
N ARG A 116 -8.09 2.65 -11.77
CA ARG A 116 -9.30 3.46 -11.54
C ARG A 116 -9.41 4.62 -12.54
N GLU A 117 -8.32 5.31 -12.83
CA GLU A 117 -8.30 6.43 -13.78
C GLU A 117 -8.67 5.97 -15.19
N ILE A 118 -8.12 4.84 -15.67
CA ILE A 118 -8.47 4.27 -16.98
C ILE A 118 -9.98 4.01 -17.09
N VAL A 119 -10.56 3.36 -16.07
CA VAL A 119 -12.00 3.06 -16.04
C VAL A 119 -12.85 4.33 -15.94
N GLN A 120 -12.39 5.35 -15.21
CA GLN A 120 -13.08 6.64 -15.12
C GLN A 120 -13.05 7.42 -16.44
N LEU A 121 -11.91 7.42 -17.13
CA LEU A 121 -11.73 8.12 -18.40
C LEU A 121 -12.51 7.45 -19.54
N ASN A 122 -12.56 6.13 -19.55
CA ASN A 122 -13.33 5.37 -20.52
C ASN A 122 -14.12 4.24 -19.85
N PRO A 123 -15.37 4.50 -19.39
CA PRO A 123 -16.20 3.49 -18.74
C PRO A 123 -16.56 2.29 -19.62
N SER A 124 -16.34 2.39 -20.94
CA SER A 124 -16.60 1.29 -21.89
C SER A 124 -15.42 0.34 -22.02
N VAL A 125 -14.29 0.63 -21.37
CA VAL A 125 -13.10 -0.23 -21.39
C VAL A 125 -13.40 -1.55 -20.69
N GLY A 126 -13.28 -2.66 -21.42
CA GLY A 126 -13.47 -3.99 -20.85
C GLY A 126 -12.35 -4.35 -19.86
N PRO A 127 -12.62 -5.20 -18.86
CA PRO A 127 -11.63 -5.60 -17.85
C PRO A 127 -10.36 -6.22 -18.47
N GLU A 128 -10.49 -6.94 -19.58
CA GLU A 128 -9.37 -7.54 -20.32
C GLU A 128 -8.43 -6.48 -20.92
N ALA A 129 -8.98 -5.36 -21.40
CA ALA A 129 -8.16 -4.29 -21.97
C ALA A 129 -7.40 -3.55 -20.87
N VAL A 130 -8.05 -3.32 -19.73
CA VAL A 130 -7.40 -2.77 -18.53
C VAL A 130 -6.25 -3.68 -18.08
N GLU A 131 -6.48 -4.99 -18.02
CA GLU A 131 -5.44 -5.92 -17.59
C GLU A 131 -4.24 -5.95 -18.55
N ARG A 132 -4.48 -5.88 -19.87
CA ARG A 132 -3.39 -5.74 -20.85
C ARG A 132 -2.60 -4.46 -20.66
N ILE A 133 -3.29 -3.33 -20.45
CA ILE A 133 -2.67 -2.03 -20.18
C ILE A 133 -1.79 -2.10 -18.93
N MET A 134 -2.33 -2.64 -17.84
CA MET A 134 -1.59 -2.79 -16.59
C MET A 134 -0.36 -3.68 -16.75
N GLY A 135 -0.47 -4.78 -17.49
CA GLY A 135 0.68 -5.65 -17.80
C GLY A 135 1.79 -4.95 -18.58
N LEU A 136 1.47 -3.99 -19.47
CA LEU A 136 2.47 -3.18 -20.16
C LEU A 136 3.17 -2.19 -19.21
N VAL A 137 2.42 -1.61 -18.27
CA VAL A 137 2.99 -0.71 -17.25
C VAL A 137 3.96 -1.48 -16.34
N GLU A 138 3.59 -2.68 -15.88
CA GLU A 138 4.46 -3.51 -15.03
C GLU A 138 5.75 -3.93 -15.74
N GLN A 139 5.68 -4.28 -17.03
CA GLN A 139 6.86 -4.64 -17.82
C GLN A 139 7.84 -3.47 -17.99
N ARG A 140 7.33 -2.22 -18.06
CA ARG A 140 8.18 -1.02 -18.12
C ARG A 140 8.80 -0.69 -16.75
N ASP A 141 8.09 -0.94 -15.66
CA ASP A 141 8.55 -0.70 -14.29
C ASP A 141 9.56 -1.75 -13.78
N SER A 142 9.71 -2.87 -14.50
CA SER A 142 10.63 -3.96 -14.16
C SER A 142 12.12 -3.60 -14.31
N GLY A 143 12.45 -2.38 -14.74
CA GLY A 143 13.82 -1.94 -15.05
C GLY A 143 14.20 -0.63 -14.39
N ASP A 144 14.54 -0.67 -13.10
CA ASP A 144 15.48 0.22 -12.36
C ASP A 144 15.44 1.73 -12.65
N SER A 145 14.31 2.27 -13.12
CA SER A 145 14.21 3.66 -13.54
C SER A 145 12.89 4.25 -13.06
N LEU A 146 13.01 5.26 -12.19
CA LEU A 146 11.95 6.12 -11.62
C LEU A 146 11.11 6.89 -12.68
N ALA A 147 11.10 6.47 -13.94
CA ALA A 147 10.24 7.02 -14.96
C ALA A 147 8.84 6.40 -14.80
N VAL A 148 8.10 6.90 -13.81
CA VAL A 148 6.66 6.71 -13.71
C VAL A 148 6.06 7.20 -15.03
N VAL A 149 5.65 6.27 -15.89
CA VAL A 149 4.89 6.62 -17.09
C VAL A 149 3.67 7.38 -16.61
N THR A 150 3.58 8.65 -16.98
CA THR A 150 2.47 9.46 -16.51
C THR A 150 1.19 8.97 -17.19
N PRO A 151 0.03 8.99 -16.50
CA PRO A 151 -1.25 8.57 -17.09
C PRO A 151 -1.55 9.26 -18.44
N LYS A 152 -0.98 10.46 -18.65
CA LYS A 152 -1.09 11.23 -19.88
C LYS A 152 -0.31 10.63 -21.05
N GLU A 153 0.97 10.31 -20.85
CA GLU A 153 1.82 9.71 -21.90
C GLU A 153 1.29 8.35 -22.34
N PHE A 154 0.76 7.58 -21.39
CA PHE A 154 0.12 6.30 -21.69
C PHE A 154 -1.18 6.48 -22.50
N MET A 155 -1.98 7.48 -22.16
CA MET A 155 -3.24 7.75 -22.87
C MET A 155 -3.01 8.27 -24.29
N ASP A 156 -1.96 9.06 -24.51
CA ASP A 156 -1.55 9.51 -25.85
C ASP A 156 -1.13 8.30 -26.72
N GLU A 157 -0.37 7.35 -26.16
CA GLU A 157 0.05 6.11 -26.84
C GLU A 157 -1.15 5.19 -27.16
N TYR A 158 -2.08 5.02 -26.21
CA TYR A 158 -3.31 4.24 -26.42
C TYR A 158 -4.23 4.85 -27.49
N LEU A 159 -4.36 6.18 -27.51
CA LEU A 159 -5.10 6.88 -28.54
C LEU A 159 -4.46 6.66 -29.91
N GLU A 160 -3.13 6.78 -30.03
CA GLU A 160 -2.41 6.49 -31.28
C GLU A 160 -2.66 5.07 -31.80
N ASP A 161 -2.62 4.05 -30.94
CA ASP A 161 -2.85 2.66 -31.35
C ASP A 161 -4.30 2.39 -31.77
N CYS A 162 -5.26 3.06 -31.12
CA CYS A 162 -6.66 3.03 -31.53
C CYS A 162 -6.87 3.72 -32.90
N TYR A 163 -6.13 4.80 -33.20
CA TYR A 163 -6.20 5.49 -34.48
C TYR A 163 -5.46 4.75 -35.62
N LYS A 164 -4.39 4.00 -35.33
CA LYS A 164 -3.66 3.19 -36.32
C LYS A 164 -4.38 1.90 -36.72
N SER A 165 -5.38 1.47 -35.95
CA SER A 165 -6.17 0.27 -36.21
C SER A 165 -7.45 0.53 -37.04
N ARG A 166 -7.50 1.63 -37.81
CA ARG A 166 -8.59 1.99 -38.73
C ARG A 166 -8.14 2.08 -40.18
#